data_AF-A0A126QYV0-F1
#
_entry.id   AF-A0A126QYV0-F1
#
_cell.length_a   1.000
_cell.length_b   1.000
_cell.length_c   1.000
_cell.angle_alpha   90.00
_cell.angle_beta   90.00
_cell.angle_gamma   90.00
#
_symmetry.space_group_name_H-M   'P 1'
#
loop_
_entity.id
_entity.type
_entity.pdbx_description
1 polymer ?
#
loop_
_entity_poly.entity_id
_entity_poly.type
_entity_poly.pdbx_seq_one_letter_code
_entity_poly.pdbx_strand_id
1 'polypeptide(L)'
;MDKEDFIINEDNSQKIYLSEKSIAIIDILEKEYPYIYDSLNEEDLLLKSYDCSLFKELVFENKVVGFVSYDFSREFFTVALNNIYVLPKFRGNRLFLDELERVMLEHSKPSIIEPNRLIVELLIKYGFAKKIRNNIVASAIEFIIPPNQVISNKNQDLEEEVSTHFYDLNICSSIHILDYDNSHIVYNTPLNYDIIHYNCLENRYEANDSYFNEINQYFIENIDYINETISNLENQLKLKNYNLDEVIGPEEYFSDYMESLIDDAHLNHIKALKIKNQIKKEFEEGLISNESLLIRLNYLSKEKKEPFTKSHSETCPYCNMPMDSHDKFCHYCGINFDFKKYFY
;
A
#
# COMPACT_ATOMS: atom_id res chain seq x y z
N MET A 1 32.93 -9.99 -21.64
CA MET A 1 31.55 -9.51 -21.59
C MET A 1 30.70 -10.68 -21.98
N ASP A 2 30.27 -11.43 -20.98
CA ASP A 2 29.41 -12.58 -21.18
C ASP A 2 28.08 -12.09 -21.77
N LYS A 3 27.59 -12.79 -22.79
CA LYS A 3 26.26 -12.55 -23.33
C LYS A 3 25.28 -13.06 -22.29
N GLU A 4 24.71 -12.15 -21.51
CA GLU A 4 23.48 -12.47 -20.78
C GLU A 4 22.39 -12.76 -21.81
N ASP A 5 21.93 -14.01 -21.84
CA ASP A 5 20.81 -14.43 -22.68
C ASP A 5 19.50 -13.99 -22.03
N PHE A 6 19.07 -12.76 -22.35
CA PHE A 6 17.79 -12.21 -21.93
C PHE A 6 16.62 -13.00 -22.50
N ILE A 7 15.57 -13.15 -21.70
CA ILE A 7 14.25 -13.51 -22.22
C ILE A 7 13.72 -12.32 -23.03
N ILE A 8 13.31 -12.59 -24.27
CA ILE A 8 12.76 -11.62 -25.20
C ILE A 8 11.25 -11.82 -25.34
N ASN A 9 10.46 -10.80 -25.02
CA ASN A 9 9.02 -10.74 -25.26
C ASN A 9 8.78 -9.81 -26.45
N GLU A 10 8.60 -10.38 -27.65
CA GLU A 10 8.56 -9.62 -28.93
C GLU A 10 7.44 -8.57 -29.00
N ASP A 11 6.38 -8.72 -28.19
CA ASP A 11 5.23 -7.83 -28.10
C ASP A 11 5.27 -6.91 -26.86
N ASN A 12 6.37 -6.88 -26.11
CA ASN A 12 6.47 -6.22 -24.79
C ASN A 12 5.42 -6.70 -23.76
N SER A 13 4.81 -7.88 -23.97
CA SER A 13 3.94 -8.46 -22.95
C SER A 13 4.74 -8.78 -21.69
N GLN A 14 4.06 -8.77 -20.55
CA GLN A 14 4.61 -9.20 -19.27
C GLN A 14 3.93 -10.49 -18.87
N LYS A 15 4.72 -11.51 -18.53
CA LYS A 15 4.21 -12.70 -17.87
C LYS A 15 3.80 -12.34 -16.45
N ILE A 16 2.61 -12.78 -16.07
CA ILE A 16 2.04 -12.58 -14.75
C ILE A 16 1.75 -13.95 -14.15
N TYR A 17 2.24 -14.17 -12.93
CA TYR A 17 1.95 -15.35 -12.13
C TYR A 17 1.05 -14.90 -10.99
N LEU A 18 -0.18 -15.40 -10.97
CA LEU A 18 -1.19 -15.09 -9.97
C LEU A 18 -1.67 -16.39 -9.32
N SER A 19 -1.69 -16.42 -7.98
CA SER A 19 -2.11 -17.59 -7.20
C SER A 19 -2.87 -17.16 -5.95
N GLU A 20 -3.86 -17.95 -5.54
CA GLU A 20 -4.55 -17.77 -4.24
C GLU A 20 -3.71 -18.29 -3.07
N LYS A 21 -2.76 -19.18 -3.38
CA LYS A 21 -1.72 -19.64 -2.46
C LYS A 21 -0.46 -18.81 -2.64
N SER A 22 0.48 -18.93 -1.71
CA SER A 22 1.79 -18.30 -1.89
C SER A 22 2.54 -18.87 -3.10
N ILE A 23 3.25 -17.98 -3.77
CA ILE A 23 4.20 -18.23 -4.84
C ILE A 23 5.59 -17.98 -4.25
N ALA A 24 6.44 -19.00 -4.24
CA ALA A 24 7.84 -18.83 -3.88
C ALA A 24 8.56 -18.05 -4.99
N ILE A 25 9.02 -16.84 -4.66
CA ILE A 25 9.66 -15.92 -5.62
C ILE A 25 10.99 -16.52 -6.12
N ILE A 26 11.77 -17.09 -5.20
CA ILE A 26 13.08 -17.70 -5.52
C ILE A 26 12.92 -18.84 -6.52
N ASP A 27 11.89 -19.68 -6.37
CA ASP A 27 11.62 -20.77 -7.31
C ASP A 27 11.38 -20.27 -8.75
N ILE A 28 10.68 -19.15 -8.91
CA ILE A 28 10.46 -18.53 -10.22
C ILE A 28 11.78 -17.99 -10.77
N LEU A 29 12.52 -17.25 -9.95
CA LEU A 29 13.78 -16.63 -10.37
C LEU A 29 14.82 -17.67 -10.78
N GLU A 30 15.01 -18.74 -9.99
CA GLU A 30 15.98 -19.79 -10.29
C GLU A 30 15.63 -20.59 -11.55
N LYS A 31 14.33 -20.86 -11.80
CA LYS A 31 13.90 -21.70 -12.92
C LYS A 31 13.74 -20.91 -14.22
N GLU A 32 13.12 -19.74 -14.14
CA GLU A 32 12.66 -18.98 -15.29
C GLU A 32 13.56 -17.76 -15.57
N TYR A 33 14.21 -17.18 -14.56
CA TYR A 33 15.04 -15.96 -14.73
C TYR A 33 16.43 -16.04 -14.06
N PRO A 34 17.28 -17.03 -14.39
CA PRO A 34 18.55 -17.25 -13.69
C PRO A 34 19.46 -16.01 -13.64
N TYR A 35 19.52 -15.23 -14.72
CA TYR A 35 20.33 -14.00 -14.79
C TYR A 35 19.86 -12.90 -13.83
N ILE A 36 18.57 -12.85 -13.49
CA ILE A 36 18.04 -11.94 -12.47
C ILE A 36 18.40 -12.45 -11.08
N TYR A 37 18.28 -13.75 -10.86
CA TYR A 37 18.67 -14.39 -9.60
C TYR A 37 20.17 -14.22 -9.30
N ASP A 38 21.02 -14.46 -10.30
CA ASP A 38 22.47 -14.29 -10.18
C ASP A 38 22.81 -12.83 -9.86
N SER A 39 22.21 -11.86 -10.57
CA SER A 39 22.45 -10.44 -10.30
C SER A 39 21.93 -9.99 -8.93
N LEU A 40 20.84 -10.56 -8.41
CA LEU A 40 20.38 -10.32 -7.04
C LEU A 40 21.42 -10.77 -6.01
N ASN A 41 21.98 -11.97 -6.21
CA ASN A 41 23.00 -12.54 -5.33
C ASN A 41 24.33 -11.77 -5.42
N GLU A 42 24.74 -11.34 -6.62
CA GLU A 42 25.96 -10.52 -6.81
C GLU A 42 25.88 -9.17 -6.11
N GLU A 43 24.68 -8.63 -5.93
CA GLU A 43 24.44 -7.39 -5.19
C GLU A 43 24.19 -7.59 -3.69
N ASP A 44 24.30 -8.83 -3.19
CA ASP A 44 23.94 -9.23 -1.82
C ASP A 44 22.54 -8.73 -1.40
N LEU A 45 21.62 -8.64 -2.36
CA LEU A 45 20.29 -8.09 -2.13
C LEU A 45 19.34 -9.18 -1.63
N LEU A 46 18.97 -9.06 -0.35
CA LEU A 46 17.99 -9.96 0.26
C LEU A 46 16.56 -9.49 -0.06
N LEU A 47 15.73 -10.43 -0.55
CA LEU A 47 14.30 -10.19 -0.72
C LEU A 47 13.66 -9.87 0.63
N LYS A 48 12.71 -8.93 0.63
CA LYS A 48 11.95 -8.59 1.84
C LYS A 48 10.95 -9.70 2.19
N SER A 49 10.25 -10.19 1.18
CA SER A 49 9.41 -11.38 1.25
C SER A 49 9.88 -12.41 0.23
N TYR A 50 9.93 -13.68 0.64
CA TYR A 50 10.24 -14.81 -0.24
C TYR A 50 9.00 -15.37 -0.94
N ASP A 51 7.82 -14.98 -0.47
CA ASP A 51 6.53 -15.42 -0.95
C ASP A 51 5.69 -14.22 -1.41
N CYS A 52 4.83 -14.43 -2.40
CA CYS A 52 3.85 -13.46 -2.86
C CYS A 52 2.59 -14.14 -3.42
N SER A 53 1.51 -13.39 -3.64
CA SER A 53 0.34 -13.88 -4.39
C SER A 53 0.35 -13.45 -5.87
N LEU A 54 1.11 -12.40 -6.19
CA LEU A 54 1.27 -11.89 -7.55
C LEU A 54 2.75 -11.62 -7.85
N PHE A 55 3.30 -12.27 -8.87
CA PHE A 55 4.63 -11.99 -9.43
C PHE A 55 4.47 -11.53 -10.87
N LYS A 56 5.19 -10.48 -11.26
CA LYS A 56 5.09 -9.89 -12.60
C LYS A 56 6.46 -9.45 -13.12
N GLU A 57 6.70 -9.74 -14.40
CA GLU A 57 7.91 -9.32 -15.10
C GLU A 57 7.98 -7.80 -15.27
N LEU A 58 9.17 -7.22 -15.14
CA LEU A 58 9.46 -5.87 -15.65
C LEU A 58 10.16 -5.98 -17.00
N VAL A 59 9.57 -5.37 -18.03
CA VAL A 59 10.06 -5.46 -19.42
C VAL A 59 10.52 -4.09 -19.91
N PHE A 60 11.70 -4.05 -20.55
CA PHE A 60 12.26 -2.86 -21.17
C PHE A 60 12.90 -3.23 -22.52
N GLU A 61 12.49 -2.55 -23.60
CA GLU A 61 12.96 -2.83 -24.97
C GLU A 61 12.86 -4.33 -25.33
N ASN A 62 11.68 -4.92 -25.10
CA ASN A 62 11.36 -6.33 -25.33
C ASN A 62 12.16 -7.32 -24.46
N LYS A 63 12.95 -6.86 -23.49
CA LYS A 63 13.72 -7.74 -22.58
C LYS A 63 13.06 -7.78 -21.21
N VAL A 64 12.99 -8.95 -20.60
CA VAL A 64 12.72 -9.03 -19.17
C VAL A 64 13.97 -8.57 -18.43
N VAL A 65 13.84 -7.55 -17.59
CA VAL A 65 14.97 -6.85 -16.93
C VAL A 65 14.83 -6.75 -15.42
N GLY A 66 13.80 -7.36 -14.86
CA GLY A 66 13.46 -7.28 -13.46
C GLY A 66 12.12 -7.92 -13.17
N PHE A 67 11.66 -7.74 -11.94
CA PHE A 67 10.34 -8.18 -11.51
C PHE A 67 9.79 -7.27 -10.42
N VAL A 68 8.48 -7.39 -10.23
CA VAL A 68 7.76 -6.90 -9.06
C VAL A 68 6.92 -8.02 -8.47
N SER A 69 6.75 -7.99 -7.15
CA SER A 69 5.88 -8.91 -6.45
C SER A 69 4.96 -8.15 -5.50
N TYR A 70 3.70 -8.59 -5.43
CA TYR A 70 2.68 -8.00 -4.58
C TYR A 70 2.01 -9.05 -3.71
N ASP A 71 1.55 -8.59 -2.55
CA ASP A 71 0.40 -9.19 -1.89
C ASP A 71 -0.87 -8.59 -2.50
N PHE A 72 -1.51 -9.39 -3.33
CA PHE A 72 -2.73 -9.05 -4.05
C PHE A 72 -3.93 -9.71 -3.40
N SER A 73 -4.91 -8.88 -3.03
CA SER A 73 -6.23 -9.38 -2.66
C SER A 73 -7.19 -9.24 -3.83
N ARG A 74 -7.53 -10.37 -4.47
CA ARG A 74 -8.57 -10.44 -5.51
C ARG A 74 -9.91 -9.91 -5.00
N GLU A 75 -10.25 -10.25 -3.76
CA GLU A 75 -11.48 -9.84 -3.11
C GLU A 75 -11.62 -8.31 -2.98
N PHE A 76 -10.53 -7.54 -3.04
CA PHE A 76 -10.55 -6.09 -2.81
C PHE A 76 -9.89 -5.27 -3.92
N PHE A 77 -9.34 -5.94 -4.94
CA PHE A 77 -8.48 -5.31 -5.95
C PHE A 77 -7.40 -4.42 -5.32
N THR A 78 -6.93 -4.77 -4.12
CA THR A 78 -5.85 -4.07 -3.44
C THR A 78 -4.54 -4.80 -3.69
N VAL A 79 -3.49 -4.02 -3.88
CA VAL A 79 -2.13 -4.52 -4.04
C VAL A 79 -1.21 -3.82 -3.05
N ALA A 80 -0.43 -4.61 -2.33
CA ALA A 80 0.68 -4.13 -1.52
C ALA A 80 1.98 -4.55 -2.20
N LEU A 81 2.84 -3.58 -2.56
CA LEU A 81 4.14 -3.87 -3.19
C LEU A 81 5.10 -4.45 -2.17
N ASN A 82 5.58 -5.66 -2.40
CA ASN A 82 6.50 -6.36 -1.49
C ASN A 82 7.95 -6.19 -1.94
N ASN A 83 8.24 -6.60 -3.18
CA ASN A 83 9.56 -6.54 -3.77
C ASN A 83 9.48 -5.86 -5.14
N ILE A 84 10.52 -5.09 -5.45
CA ILE A 84 10.83 -4.66 -6.80
C ILE A 84 12.32 -4.80 -7.00
N TYR A 85 12.70 -5.43 -8.11
CA TYR A 85 14.08 -5.51 -8.51
C TYR A 85 14.22 -5.22 -10.00
N VAL A 86 15.22 -4.41 -10.32
CA VAL A 86 15.61 -4.08 -11.68
C VAL A 86 17.12 -4.28 -11.76
N LEU A 87 17.55 -5.03 -12.78
CA LEU A 87 18.95 -5.25 -13.08
C LEU A 87 19.70 -3.91 -13.14
N PRO A 88 20.92 -3.81 -12.57
CA PRO A 88 21.64 -2.54 -12.39
C PRO A 88 21.69 -1.66 -13.64
N LYS A 89 21.99 -2.25 -14.80
CA LYS A 89 22.15 -1.53 -16.07
C LYS A 89 20.85 -0.94 -16.63
N PHE A 90 19.69 -1.34 -16.12
CA PHE A 90 18.38 -0.82 -16.52
C PHE A 90 17.77 0.13 -15.48
N ARG A 91 18.42 0.34 -14.33
CA ARG A 91 17.96 1.31 -13.33
C ARG A 91 18.01 2.73 -13.91
N GLY A 92 17.03 3.55 -13.54
CA GLY A 92 16.89 4.92 -14.05
C GLY A 92 15.97 5.05 -15.28
N ASN A 93 15.59 3.94 -15.92
CA ASN A 93 14.64 3.93 -17.05
C ASN A 93 13.17 4.02 -16.62
N ARG A 94 12.87 4.67 -15.48
CA ARG A 94 11.51 4.92 -14.96
C ARG A 94 10.62 3.69 -14.71
N LEU A 95 11.12 2.46 -14.84
CA LEU A 95 10.35 1.22 -14.64
C LEU A 95 9.52 1.17 -13.35
N PHE A 96 10.05 1.66 -12.23
CA PHE A 96 9.28 1.74 -10.97
C PHE A 96 8.08 2.70 -11.07
N LEU A 97 8.27 3.86 -11.69
CA LEU A 97 7.19 4.83 -11.90
C LEU A 97 6.12 4.25 -12.82
N ASP A 98 6.55 3.67 -13.95
CA ASP A 98 5.63 3.15 -14.96
C ASP A 98 4.79 1.99 -14.40
N GLU A 99 5.39 1.14 -13.55
CA GLU A 99 4.67 0.08 -12.86
C GLU A 99 3.69 0.63 -11.82
N LEU A 100 4.12 1.62 -11.03
CA LEU A 100 3.28 2.23 -9.99
C LEU A 100 2.07 2.98 -10.60
N GLU A 101 2.28 3.73 -11.68
CA GLU A 101 1.19 4.38 -12.42
C GLU A 101 0.22 3.37 -13.02
N ARG A 102 0.74 2.26 -13.56
CA ARG A 102 -0.11 1.19 -14.10
C ARG A 102 -0.96 0.56 -13.01
N VAL A 103 -0.37 0.24 -11.88
CA VAL A 103 -1.08 -0.31 -10.72
C VAL A 103 -2.20 0.62 -10.27
N MET A 104 -1.96 1.93 -10.18
CA MET A 104 -3.01 2.91 -9.81
C MET A 104 -4.18 2.96 -10.80
N LEU A 105 -3.94 2.63 -12.08
CA LEU A 105 -4.97 2.60 -13.13
C LEU A 105 -5.72 1.27 -13.19
N GLU A 106 -5.12 0.18 -12.71
CA GLU A 106 -5.69 -1.17 -12.78
C GLU A 106 -6.37 -1.61 -11.47
N HIS A 107 -5.93 -1.05 -10.34
CA HIS A 107 -6.30 -1.47 -9.00
C HIS A 107 -6.80 -0.31 -8.13
N SER A 108 -7.29 -0.64 -6.93
CA SER A 108 -7.43 0.31 -5.85
C SER A 108 -6.07 0.95 -5.52
N LYS A 109 -6.08 2.09 -4.82
CA LYS A 109 -4.87 2.79 -4.38
C LYS A 109 -3.86 1.79 -3.79
N PRO A 110 -2.63 1.70 -4.34
CA PRO A 110 -1.65 0.74 -3.86
C PRO A 110 -1.08 1.16 -2.50
N SER A 111 -0.53 0.19 -1.79
CA SER A 111 0.35 0.39 -0.64
C SER A 111 1.74 -0.23 -0.90
N ILE A 112 2.72 0.09 -0.06
CA ILE A 112 4.07 -0.48 -0.13
C ILE A 112 4.44 -1.07 1.21
N ILE A 113 4.81 -2.36 1.23
CA ILE A 113 5.27 -3.03 2.44
C ILE A 113 6.73 -2.62 2.69
N GLU A 114 6.96 -2.03 3.87
CA GLU A 114 8.28 -1.66 4.39
C GLU A 114 9.18 -1.03 3.32
N PRO A 115 8.84 0.15 2.76
CA PRO A 115 9.70 0.78 1.77
C PRO A 115 11.10 1.02 2.36
N ASN A 116 12.15 0.73 1.58
CA ASN A 116 13.48 1.19 1.94
C ASN A 116 13.64 2.67 1.55
N ARG A 117 14.70 3.32 2.00
CA ARG A 117 14.90 4.75 1.75
C ARG A 117 15.03 5.06 0.25
N LEU A 118 15.59 4.17 -0.55
CA LEU A 118 15.66 4.33 -2.01
C LEU A 118 14.26 4.46 -2.63
N ILE A 119 13.31 3.60 -2.24
CA ILE A 119 11.93 3.67 -2.72
C ILE A 119 11.29 4.99 -2.29
N VAL A 120 11.48 5.41 -1.04
CA VAL A 120 10.95 6.69 -0.55
C VAL A 120 11.54 7.89 -1.31
N GLU A 121 12.84 7.88 -1.59
CA GLU A 121 13.49 8.91 -2.40
C GLU A 121 12.96 8.94 -3.84
N LEU A 122 12.63 7.78 -4.42
CA LEU A 122 11.95 7.70 -5.72
C LEU A 122 10.52 8.26 -5.66
N LEU A 123 9.75 7.98 -4.61
CA LEU A 123 8.42 8.57 -4.42
C LEU A 123 8.48 10.09 -4.32
N ILE A 124 9.48 10.63 -3.61
CA ILE A 124 9.73 12.08 -3.54
C ILE A 124 10.06 12.62 -4.93
N LYS A 125 10.97 11.96 -5.65
CA LYS A 125 11.38 12.37 -7.00
C LYS A 125 10.21 12.43 -7.98
N TYR A 126 9.27 11.50 -7.87
CA TYR A 126 8.11 11.41 -8.76
C TYR A 126 6.89 12.20 -8.28
N GLY A 127 6.99 12.90 -7.13
CA GLY A 127 5.92 13.74 -6.61
C GLY A 127 4.81 12.99 -5.86
N PHE A 128 5.01 11.70 -5.56
CA PHE A 128 4.09 10.92 -4.72
C PHE A 128 4.37 11.08 -3.22
N ALA A 129 5.50 11.68 -2.86
CA ALA A 129 5.84 11.98 -1.47
C ALA A 129 6.53 13.34 -1.36
N LYS A 130 6.51 13.91 -0.16
CA LYS A 130 7.12 15.21 0.12
C LYS A 130 7.80 15.19 1.49
N LYS A 131 9.01 15.77 1.56
CA LYS A 131 9.65 16.07 2.85
C LYS A 131 8.85 17.15 3.56
N ILE A 132 8.26 16.81 4.70
CA ILE A 132 7.58 17.77 5.58
C ILE A 132 8.55 18.35 6.60
N ARG A 133 9.55 17.57 7.01
CA ARG A 133 10.73 17.99 7.80
C ARG A 133 11.99 17.45 7.11
N ASN A 134 13.17 17.91 7.52
CA ASN A 134 14.45 17.44 6.95
C ASN A 134 14.56 15.91 6.83
N ASN A 135 14.13 15.19 7.87
CA ASN A 135 14.14 13.75 7.95
C ASN A 135 12.75 13.11 7.76
N ILE A 136 11.64 13.83 7.95
CA ILE A 136 10.29 13.24 7.87
C ILE A 136 9.66 13.48 6.50
N VAL A 137 9.16 12.40 5.92
CA VAL A 137 8.49 12.34 4.62
C VAL A 137 7.03 11.98 4.84
N ALA A 138 6.12 12.71 4.18
CA ALA A 138 4.73 12.32 4.01
C ALA A 138 4.52 11.78 2.59
N SER A 139 3.77 10.69 2.46
CA SER A 139 3.54 9.97 1.20
C SER A 139 2.07 9.89 0.88
N ALA A 140 1.70 10.07 -0.40
CA ALA A 140 0.35 9.77 -0.89
C ALA A 140 0.05 8.27 -0.79
N ILE A 141 1.07 7.44 -1.02
CA ILE A 141 0.98 5.98 -1.00
C ILE A 141 1.27 5.51 0.42
N GLU A 142 0.37 4.71 0.98
CA GLU A 142 0.51 4.18 2.33
C GLU A 142 1.64 3.16 2.42
N PHE A 143 2.29 3.15 3.58
CA PHE A 143 3.31 2.20 3.95
C PHE A 143 2.77 1.24 5.00
N ILE A 144 3.01 -0.05 4.78
CA ILE A 144 2.56 -1.11 5.67
C ILE A 144 3.76 -1.65 6.44
N ILE A 145 3.60 -1.78 7.76
CA ILE A 145 4.53 -2.45 8.67
C ILE A 145 3.88 -3.75 9.14
N PRO A 146 4.38 -4.91 8.69
CA PRO A 146 3.87 -6.21 9.14
C PRO A 146 4.07 -6.41 10.65
N PRO A 147 3.19 -7.16 11.34
CA PRO A 147 3.24 -7.35 12.79
C PRO A 147 4.61 -7.81 13.31
N ASN A 148 5.26 -8.74 12.60
CA ASN A 148 6.55 -9.32 12.99
C ASN A 148 7.73 -8.35 12.79
N GLN A 149 7.49 -7.17 12.21
CA GLN A 149 8.50 -6.14 11.97
C GLN A 149 8.27 -4.88 12.79
N VAL A 150 7.16 -4.80 13.53
CA VAL A 150 6.86 -3.64 14.37
C VAL A 150 7.82 -3.59 15.55
N ILE A 151 8.45 -2.44 15.72
CA ILE A 151 9.21 -2.05 16.91
C ILE A 151 8.69 -0.72 17.43
N SER A 152 8.92 -0.45 18.71
CA SER A 152 8.42 0.75 19.39
C SER A 152 9.53 1.44 20.17
N ASN A 153 9.42 2.76 20.32
CA ASN A 153 10.25 3.53 21.26
C ASN A 153 9.80 3.38 22.72
N LYS A 154 8.66 2.72 22.98
CA LYS A 154 8.17 2.35 24.32
C LYS A 154 8.11 0.83 24.42
N ASN A 155 8.25 0.31 25.64
CA ASN A 155 8.17 -1.13 25.91
C ASN A 155 6.72 -1.61 25.85
N GLN A 156 6.20 -1.78 24.65
CA GLN A 156 4.90 -2.38 24.40
C GLN A 156 4.99 -3.26 23.15
N ASP A 157 4.67 -4.54 23.32
CA ASP A 157 4.52 -5.45 22.20
C ASP A 157 3.25 -5.08 21.43
N LEU A 158 3.39 -4.94 20.12
CA LEU A 158 2.28 -4.73 19.20
C LEU A 158 2.25 -5.92 18.25
N GLU A 159 1.16 -6.66 18.29
CA GLU A 159 0.96 -7.84 17.44
C GLU A 159 0.16 -7.50 16.17
N GLU A 160 0.06 -6.21 15.83
CA GLU A 160 -0.81 -5.71 14.78
C GLU A 160 -0.03 -5.08 13.63
N GLU A 161 -0.61 -5.17 12.44
CA GLU A 161 -0.12 -4.48 11.26
C GLU A 161 -0.39 -2.98 11.41
N VAL A 162 0.57 -2.16 10.99
CA VAL A 162 0.47 -0.70 11.08
C VAL A 162 0.52 -0.12 9.66
N SER A 163 -0.50 0.67 9.30
CA SER A 163 -0.48 1.53 8.11
C SER A 163 -0.04 2.94 8.48
N THR A 164 0.75 3.58 7.62
CA THR A 164 1.19 4.96 7.81
C THR A 164 1.54 5.66 6.51
N HIS A 165 1.36 6.97 6.47
CA HIS A 165 1.82 7.84 5.40
C HIS A 165 3.24 8.38 5.62
N PHE A 166 3.89 8.02 6.73
CA PHE A 166 5.10 8.70 7.18
C PHE A 166 6.33 7.81 7.16
N TYR A 167 7.45 8.41 6.75
CA TYR A 167 8.76 7.78 6.75
C TYR A 167 9.82 8.72 7.32
N ASP A 168 10.71 8.17 8.13
CA ASP A 168 11.85 8.86 8.71
C ASP A 168 13.14 8.44 8.00
N LEU A 169 13.73 9.37 7.26
CA LEU A 169 14.96 9.20 6.48
C LEU A 169 16.21 9.03 7.36
N ASN A 170 16.16 9.44 8.63
CA ASN A 170 17.30 9.34 9.52
C ASN A 170 17.45 7.91 10.04
N ILE A 171 16.38 7.36 10.60
CA ILE A 171 16.33 5.96 11.05
C ILE A 171 15.99 4.98 9.92
N CYS A 172 15.69 5.46 8.71
CA CYS A 172 15.29 4.66 7.56
C CYS A 172 14.14 3.71 7.92
N SER A 173 12.99 4.30 8.25
CA SER A 173 11.83 3.53 8.71
C SER A 173 10.52 4.22 8.38
N SER A 174 9.50 3.45 8.03
CA SER A 174 8.12 3.90 8.20
C SER A 174 7.87 4.16 9.67
N ILE A 175 7.15 5.23 10.00
CA ILE A 175 6.84 5.63 11.39
C ILE A 175 5.35 5.89 11.55
N HIS A 176 4.78 5.57 12.71
CA HIS A 176 3.40 5.89 13.06
C HIS A 176 3.33 6.33 14.53
N ILE A 177 2.58 7.38 14.82
CA ILE A 177 2.42 7.90 16.19
C ILE A 177 1.16 7.29 16.77
N LEU A 178 1.31 6.34 17.69
CA LEU A 178 0.19 5.66 18.36
C LEU A 178 -0.45 6.52 19.45
N ASP A 179 0.36 7.32 20.14
CA ASP A 179 -0.09 8.13 21.27
C ASP A 179 0.72 9.43 21.32
N TYR A 180 0.04 10.54 21.00
CA TYR A 180 0.61 11.87 21.02
C TYR A 180 0.96 12.36 22.43
N ASP A 181 0.22 11.96 23.46
CA ASP A 181 0.46 12.41 24.83
C ASP A 181 1.74 11.78 25.40
N ASN A 182 1.99 10.52 25.05
CA ASN A 182 3.15 9.76 25.53
C ASN A 182 4.31 9.70 24.52
N SER A 183 4.18 10.37 23.36
CA SER A 183 5.15 10.29 22.25
C SER A 183 5.48 8.84 21.89
N HIS A 184 4.47 7.98 21.82
CA HIS A 184 4.62 6.58 21.47
C HIS A 184 4.64 6.44 19.96
N ILE A 185 5.81 6.11 19.41
CA ILE A 185 6.06 5.99 17.98
C ILE A 185 6.50 4.56 17.68
N VAL A 186 5.83 3.98 16.71
CA VAL A 186 6.13 2.66 16.18
C VAL A 186 6.73 2.78 14.81
N TYR A 187 7.61 1.84 14.49
CA TYR A 187 8.41 1.87 13.28
C TYR A 187 8.85 0.44 12.93
N ASN A 188 9.39 0.21 11.74
CA ASN A 188 9.77 -1.12 11.27
C ASN A 188 11.26 -1.43 11.52
N THR A 189 11.63 -2.71 11.55
CA THR A 189 13.04 -3.13 11.65
C THR A 189 13.87 -2.61 10.47
N PRO A 190 15.19 -2.39 10.65
CA PRO A 190 16.03 -1.88 9.58
C PRO A 190 16.18 -2.89 8.44
N LEU A 191 15.97 -2.43 7.21
CA LEU A 191 16.11 -3.25 6.00
C LEU A 191 17.58 -3.32 5.56
N ASN A 192 18.00 -4.46 5.03
CA ASN A 192 19.40 -4.71 4.63
C ASN A 192 19.95 -3.65 3.68
N TYR A 193 19.16 -3.22 2.70
CA TYR A 193 19.56 -2.15 1.78
C TYR A 193 19.89 -0.85 2.54
N ASP A 194 19.08 -0.49 3.53
CA ASP A 194 19.28 0.74 4.30
C ASP A 194 20.47 0.64 5.25
N ILE A 195 20.73 -0.56 5.78
CA ILE A 195 21.91 -0.86 6.60
C ILE A 195 23.19 -0.65 5.79
N ILE A 196 23.21 -1.14 4.54
CA ILE A 196 24.39 -1.08 3.66
C ILE A 196 24.64 0.35 3.15
N HIS A 197 23.59 1.12 2.85
CA HIS A 197 23.71 2.37 2.10
C HIS A 197 23.47 3.66 2.88
N TYR A 198 22.83 3.63 4.07
CA TYR A 198 22.36 4.85 4.73
C TYR A 198 22.72 4.96 6.23
N ASN A 199 23.65 4.15 6.74
CA ASN A 199 24.07 4.14 8.16
C ASN A 199 22.90 4.06 9.16
N CYS A 200 21.80 3.40 8.77
CA CYS A 200 20.56 3.46 9.53
C CYS A 200 20.68 2.87 10.94
N LEU A 201 21.55 1.86 11.14
CA LEU A 201 21.79 1.25 12.46
C LEU A 201 22.41 2.24 13.45
N GLU A 202 23.36 3.05 13.00
CA GLU A 202 24.03 4.05 13.84
C GLU A 202 23.03 5.14 14.25
N ASN A 203 22.30 5.69 13.28
CA ASN A 203 21.28 6.70 13.55
C ASN A 203 20.16 6.17 14.47
N ARG A 204 19.77 4.89 14.31
CA ARG A 204 18.80 4.23 15.20
C ARG A 204 19.33 4.08 16.62
N TYR A 205 20.61 3.77 16.78
CA TYR A 205 21.24 3.66 18.10
C TYR A 205 21.28 5.01 18.84
N GLU A 206 21.45 6.11 18.09
CA GLU A 206 21.45 7.47 18.62
C GLU A 206 20.03 8.02 18.89
N ALA A 207 19.00 7.44 18.27
CA ALA A 207 17.61 7.84 18.44
C ALA A 207 17.09 7.50 19.85
N ASN A 208 17.07 8.50 20.73
CA ASN A 208 16.62 8.40 22.11
C ASN A 208 15.22 9.04 22.31
N ASP A 209 14.72 9.09 23.55
CA ASP A 209 13.43 9.72 23.85
C ASP A 209 13.33 11.18 23.35
N SER A 210 14.42 11.97 23.42
CA SER A 210 14.42 13.35 22.91
C SER A 210 14.14 13.39 21.42
N TYR A 211 14.73 12.47 20.65
CA TYR A 211 14.53 12.35 19.22
C TYR A 211 13.06 12.11 18.87
N PHE A 212 12.44 11.11 19.51
CA PHE A 212 11.02 10.78 19.26
C PHE A 212 10.08 11.86 19.78
N ASN A 213 10.39 12.51 20.91
CA ASN A 213 9.62 13.64 21.41
C ASN A 213 9.64 14.83 20.44
N GLU A 214 10.79 15.12 19.82
CA GLU A 214 10.88 16.18 18.80
C GLU A 214 10.07 15.86 17.54
N ILE A 215 10.01 14.59 17.14
CA ILE A 215 9.12 14.17 16.05
C ILE A 215 7.67 14.39 16.46
N ASN A 216 7.27 13.88 17.62
CA ASN A 216 5.90 13.99 18.11
C ASN A 216 5.43 15.45 18.24
N GLN A 217 6.25 16.32 18.84
CA GLN A 217 5.98 17.77 18.94
C GLN A 217 5.79 18.40 17.56
N TYR A 218 6.65 18.06 16.59
CA TYR A 218 6.52 18.57 15.23
C TYR A 218 5.17 18.18 14.61
N PHE A 219 4.70 16.95 14.79
CA PHE A 219 3.39 16.53 14.27
C PHE A 219 2.24 17.29 14.94
N ILE A 220 2.27 17.46 16.26
CA ILE A 220 1.24 18.21 17.01
C ILE A 220 1.17 19.67 16.53
N GLU A 221 2.33 20.32 16.41
CA GLU A 221 2.42 21.74 16.02
C GLU A 221 2.04 22.00 14.55
N ASN A 222 2.12 20.98 13.68
CA ASN A 222 1.98 21.13 12.23
C ASN A 222 0.88 20.24 11.63
N ILE A 223 -0.06 19.75 12.43
CA ILE A 223 -1.07 18.77 11.99
C ILE A 223 -1.85 19.23 10.76
N ASP A 224 -2.29 20.49 10.72
CA ASP A 224 -3.04 21.05 9.59
C ASP A 224 -2.21 21.05 8.29
N TYR A 225 -0.94 21.46 8.39
CA TYR A 225 -0.02 21.45 7.24
C TYR A 225 0.29 20.04 6.75
N ILE A 226 0.41 19.08 7.67
CA ILE A 226 0.65 17.67 7.35
C ILE A 226 -0.57 17.09 6.62
N ASN A 227 -1.77 17.30 7.17
CA ASN A 227 -3.02 16.87 6.56
C ASN A 227 -3.20 17.48 5.16
N GLU A 228 -3.02 18.79 5.03
CA GLU A 228 -3.09 19.47 3.73
C GLU A 228 -2.07 18.90 2.74
N THR A 229 -0.85 18.60 3.21
CA THR A 229 0.20 17.99 2.38
C THR A 229 -0.23 16.62 1.86
N ILE A 230 -0.76 15.75 2.73
CA ILE A 230 -1.22 14.40 2.33
C ILE A 230 -2.38 14.53 1.35
N SER A 231 -3.42 15.30 1.67
CA SER A 231 -4.56 15.49 0.76
C SER A 231 -4.14 16.03 -0.61
N ASN A 232 -3.20 16.99 -0.65
CA ASN A 232 -2.69 17.53 -1.90
C ASN A 232 -1.90 16.50 -2.72
N LEU A 233 -1.16 15.61 -2.07
CA LEU A 233 -0.45 14.52 -2.73
C LEU A 233 -1.42 13.46 -3.26
N GLU A 234 -2.42 13.08 -2.47
CA GLU A 234 -3.45 12.11 -2.86
C GLU A 234 -4.31 12.58 -4.03
N ASN A 235 -4.67 13.87 -4.06
CA ASN A 235 -5.42 14.47 -5.16
C ASN A 235 -4.67 14.45 -6.52
N GLN A 236 -3.35 14.23 -6.50
CA GLN A 236 -2.53 14.12 -7.71
C GLN A 236 -2.44 12.69 -8.24
N LEU A 237 -2.89 11.70 -7.45
CA LEU A 237 -2.88 10.30 -7.87
C LEU A 237 -3.92 10.09 -8.97
N LYS A 238 -3.48 9.44 -10.06
CA LYS A 238 -4.35 9.05 -11.17
C LYS A 238 -4.95 7.67 -10.88
N LEU A 239 -5.84 7.62 -9.88
CA LEU A 239 -6.53 6.39 -9.52
C LEU A 239 -7.64 6.06 -10.53
N LYS A 240 -7.92 4.76 -10.71
CA LYS A 240 -9.09 4.32 -11.46
C LYS A 240 -10.37 4.83 -10.81
N ASN A 241 -11.17 5.58 -11.57
CA ASN A 241 -12.48 6.06 -11.14
C ASN A 241 -13.54 5.03 -11.52
N TYR A 242 -13.77 4.05 -10.63
CA TYR A 242 -14.78 3.02 -10.83
C TYR A 242 -16.18 3.64 -10.85
N ASN A 243 -17.02 3.20 -11.79
CA ASN A 243 -18.44 3.55 -11.78
C ASN A 243 -19.30 2.45 -11.14
N LEU A 244 -20.56 2.80 -10.85
CA LEU A 244 -21.48 1.90 -10.17
C LEU A 244 -21.67 0.58 -10.93
N ASP A 245 -21.85 0.62 -12.24
CA ASP A 245 -22.11 -0.57 -13.05
C ASP A 245 -20.88 -1.49 -13.14
N GLU A 246 -19.67 -0.92 -13.18
CA GLU A 246 -18.43 -1.71 -13.11
C GLU A 246 -18.30 -2.48 -11.78
N VAL A 247 -18.79 -1.90 -10.68
CA VAL A 247 -18.63 -2.49 -9.34
C VAL A 247 -19.77 -3.45 -9.00
N ILE A 248 -21.03 -3.09 -9.24
CA ILE A 248 -22.20 -3.88 -8.83
C ILE A 248 -23.05 -4.44 -9.98
N GLY A 249 -22.76 -4.04 -11.22
CA GLY A 249 -23.48 -4.46 -12.41
C GLY A 249 -24.69 -3.60 -12.75
N PRO A 250 -25.11 -3.58 -14.04
CA PRO A 250 -26.31 -2.87 -14.49
C PRO A 250 -27.57 -3.51 -13.89
N GLU A 251 -28.73 -2.85 -13.95
CA GLU A 251 -29.95 -3.23 -13.21
C GLU A 251 -30.30 -4.74 -13.25
N GLU A 252 -30.17 -5.38 -14.41
CA GLU A 252 -30.55 -6.79 -14.64
C GLU A 252 -29.46 -7.81 -14.28
N TYR A 253 -28.19 -7.43 -14.21
CA TYR A 253 -27.04 -8.36 -14.11
C TYR A 253 -26.07 -7.98 -12.98
N PHE A 254 -25.28 -8.93 -12.52
CA PHE A 254 -24.13 -8.60 -11.67
C PHE A 254 -22.96 -8.15 -12.56
N SER A 255 -22.04 -7.37 -11.99
CA SER A 255 -20.74 -7.14 -12.62
C SER A 255 -19.91 -8.42 -12.56
N ASP A 256 -18.92 -8.55 -13.44
CA ASP A 256 -17.92 -9.63 -13.39
C ASP A 256 -17.30 -9.77 -11.99
N TYR A 257 -17.13 -8.63 -11.29
CA TYR A 257 -16.62 -8.60 -9.92
C TYR A 257 -17.59 -9.20 -8.89
N MET A 258 -18.88 -8.86 -8.97
CA MET A 258 -19.87 -9.47 -8.09
C MET A 258 -20.07 -10.95 -8.40
N GLU A 259 -19.97 -11.34 -9.67
CA GLU A 259 -20.01 -12.75 -10.07
C GLU A 259 -18.82 -13.52 -9.49
N SER A 260 -17.59 -12.98 -9.55
CA SER A 260 -16.44 -13.64 -8.93
C SER A 260 -16.60 -13.82 -7.41
N LEU A 261 -17.16 -12.84 -6.71
CA LEU A 261 -17.45 -12.98 -5.27
C LEU A 261 -18.52 -14.05 -4.95
N ILE A 262 -19.43 -14.33 -5.89
CA ILE A 262 -20.43 -15.39 -5.75
C ILE A 262 -19.79 -16.75 -6.04
N ASP A 263 -19.00 -16.83 -7.11
CA ASP A 263 -18.34 -18.06 -7.55
C ASP A 263 -17.32 -18.56 -6.52
N ASP A 264 -16.59 -17.64 -5.89
CA ASP A 264 -15.63 -17.92 -4.82
C ASP A 264 -16.31 -18.18 -3.45
N ALA A 265 -17.65 -18.28 -3.42
CA ALA A 265 -18.48 -18.55 -2.25
C ALA A 265 -18.37 -17.52 -1.10
N HIS A 266 -17.84 -16.32 -1.36
CA HIS A 266 -17.86 -15.20 -0.41
C HIS A 266 -19.27 -14.62 -0.24
N LEU A 267 -20.10 -14.72 -1.27
CA LEU A 267 -21.50 -14.29 -1.28
C LEU A 267 -22.41 -15.39 -1.83
N ASN A 268 -23.63 -15.46 -1.30
CA ASN A 268 -24.71 -16.13 -2.01
C ASN A 268 -25.51 -15.10 -2.84
N HIS A 269 -26.17 -15.57 -3.88
CA HIS A 269 -26.92 -14.72 -4.82
C HIS A 269 -27.97 -13.81 -4.14
N ILE A 270 -28.59 -14.27 -3.04
CA ILE A 270 -29.57 -13.47 -2.29
C ILE A 270 -28.88 -12.31 -1.56
N LYS A 271 -27.74 -12.58 -0.91
CA LYS A 271 -26.92 -11.55 -0.23
C LYS A 271 -26.36 -10.57 -1.26
N ALA A 272 -25.83 -11.06 -2.39
CA ALA A 272 -25.35 -10.24 -3.49
C ALA A 272 -26.42 -9.25 -3.97
N LEU A 273 -27.64 -9.71 -4.25
CA LEU A 273 -28.73 -8.82 -4.67
C LEU A 273 -29.08 -7.75 -3.63
N LYS A 274 -29.07 -8.11 -2.33
CA LYS A 274 -29.29 -7.13 -1.24
C LYS A 274 -28.19 -6.07 -1.22
N ILE A 275 -26.94 -6.49 -1.36
CA ILE A 275 -25.78 -5.58 -1.38
C ILE A 275 -25.87 -4.64 -2.58
N LYS A 276 -26.13 -5.17 -3.78
CA LYS A 276 -26.32 -4.38 -5.01
C LYS A 276 -27.35 -3.26 -4.81
N ASN A 277 -28.54 -3.61 -4.32
CA ASN A 277 -29.62 -2.65 -4.09
C ASN A 277 -29.26 -1.62 -3.01
N GLN A 278 -28.55 -2.03 -1.96
CA GLN A 278 -28.10 -1.13 -0.90
C GLN A 278 -27.07 -0.12 -1.43
N ILE A 279 -26.04 -0.59 -2.15
CA ILE A 279 -25.01 0.28 -2.72
C ILE A 279 -25.60 1.25 -3.74
N LYS A 280 -26.48 0.79 -4.64
CA LYS A 280 -27.17 1.66 -5.60
C LYS A 280 -27.88 2.81 -4.89
N LYS A 281 -28.67 2.49 -3.86
CA LYS A 281 -29.40 3.50 -3.07
C LYS A 281 -28.45 4.45 -2.35
N GLU A 282 -27.45 3.93 -1.64
CA GLU A 282 -26.50 4.74 -0.88
C GLU A 282 -25.66 5.65 -1.81
N PHE A 283 -25.34 5.19 -3.01
CA PHE A 283 -24.69 5.99 -4.05
C PHE A 283 -25.60 7.10 -4.60
N GLU A 284 -26.85 6.78 -4.95
CA GLU A 284 -27.85 7.76 -5.40
C GLU A 284 -28.16 8.83 -4.33
N GLU A 285 -28.10 8.45 -3.05
CA GLU A 285 -28.26 9.36 -1.92
C GLU A 285 -27.00 10.18 -1.63
N GLY A 286 -25.85 9.86 -2.21
CA GLY A 286 -24.56 10.55 -1.99
C GLY A 286 -23.77 10.09 -0.76
N LEU A 287 -24.20 9.02 -0.09
CA LEU A 287 -23.52 8.42 1.07
C LEU A 287 -22.20 7.74 0.71
N ILE A 288 -22.02 7.38 -0.55
CA ILE A 288 -20.83 6.72 -1.11
C ILE A 288 -20.47 7.50 -2.37
N SER A 289 -19.18 7.68 -2.63
CA SER A 289 -18.68 8.25 -3.88
C SER A 289 -18.07 7.15 -4.75
N ASN A 290 -17.73 7.46 -6.01
CA ASN A 290 -17.09 6.49 -6.90
C ASN A 290 -15.82 5.89 -6.28
N GLU A 291 -15.03 6.73 -5.61
CA GLU A 291 -13.77 6.37 -4.98
C GLU A 291 -13.93 5.34 -3.85
N SER A 292 -15.12 5.26 -3.22
CA SER A 292 -15.37 4.39 -2.08
C SER A 292 -16.29 3.19 -2.37
N LEU A 293 -16.71 3.01 -3.63
CA LEU A 293 -17.61 1.93 -4.06
C LEU A 293 -17.08 0.53 -3.71
N LEU A 294 -15.83 0.23 -4.05
CA LEU A 294 -15.22 -1.08 -3.78
C LEU A 294 -15.07 -1.34 -2.27
N ILE A 295 -14.69 -0.31 -1.50
CA ILE A 295 -14.58 -0.39 -0.04
C ILE A 295 -15.95 -0.70 0.57
N ARG A 296 -17.01 -0.05 0.07
CA ARG A 296 -18.37 -0.31 0.54
C ARG A 296 -18.80 -1.74 0.24
N LEU A 297 -18.58 -2.21 -0.98
CA LEU A 297 -18.91 -3.58 -1.39
C LEU A 297 -18.20 -4.61 -0.51
N ASN A 298 -16.92 -4.42 -0.24
CA ASN A 298 -16.15 -5.24 0.68
C ASN A 298 -16.78 -5.26 2.10
N TYR A 299 -17.06 -4.08 2.66
CA TYR A 299 -17.64 -3.96 4.00
C TYR A 299 -18.97 -4.71 4.15
N LEU A 300 -19.85 -4.63 3.15
CA LEU A 300 -21.13 -5.33 3.16
C LEU A 300 -21.02 -6.84 2.87
N SER A 301 -19.94 -7.24 2.21
CA SER A 301 -19.70 -8.64 1.85
C SER A 301 -19.19 -9.46 3.04
N LYS A 302 -18.41 -8.84 3.93
CA LYS A 302 -17.87 -9.49 5.13
C LYS A 302 -18.87 -9.61 6.28
N GLU A 303 -18.61 -10.54 7.19
CA GLU A 303 -19.19 -10.50 8.53
C GLU A 303 -18.54 -9.34 9.31
N LYS A 304 -19.33 -8.58 10.05
CA LYS A 304 -18.85 -7.41 10.80
C LYS A 304 -17.72 -7.85 11.74
N LYS A 305 -16.52 -7.31 11.53
CA LYS A 305 -15.44 -7.40 12.50
C LYS A 305 -15.60 -6.28 13.53
N GLU A 306 -15.31 -6.56 14.80
CA GLU A 306 -15.23 -5.51 15.82
C GLU A 306 -14.03 -4.59 15.52
N PRO A 307 -14.11 -3.29 15.87
CA PRO A 307 -12.97 -2.40 15.74
C PRO A 307 -11.82 -2.86 16.64
N PHE A 308 -10.65 -3.09 16.03
CA PHE A 308 -9.47 -3.62 16.73
C PHE A 308 -8.61 -2.53 17.36
N THR A 309 -8.59 -1.33 16.78
CA THR A 309 -7.71 -0.23 17.20
C THR A 309 -8.46 0.77 18.10
N LYS A 310 -7.94 0.94 19.32
CA LYS A 310 -8.50 1.85 20.36
C LYS A 310 -7.81 3.22 20.45
N SER A 311 -6.77 3.50 19.65
CA SER A 311 -5.86 4.62 19.88
C SER A 311 -5.99 5.81 18.92
N HIS A 312 -7.01 5.85 18.05
CA HIS A 312 -7.24 7.05 17.22
C HIS A 312 -8.19 8.03 17.90
N SER A 313 -7.87 9.33 17.80
CA SER A 313 -8.68 10.42 18.36
C SER A 313 -10.05 10.54 17.69
N GLU A 314 -10.18 10.09 16.44
CA GLU A 314 -11.39 10.15 15.64
C GLU A 314 -11.80 8.77 15.13
N THR A 315 -13.11 8.53 15.08
CA THR A 315 -13.68 7.26 14.61
C THR A 315 -14.84 7.52 13.66
N CYS A 316 -14.98 6.64 12.67
CA CYS A 316 -16.08 6.64 11.71
C CYS A 316 -17.43 6.57 12.43
N PRO A 317 -18.34 7.54 12.25
CA PRO A 317 -19.64 7.54 12.92
C PRO A 317 -20.56 6.38 12.50
N TYR A 318 -20.23 5.69 11.41
CA TYR A 318 -21.00 4.56 10.90
C TYR A 318 -20.51 3.20 11.40
N CYS A 319 -19.19 2.99 11.45
CA CYS A 319 -18.59 1.69 11.77
C CYS A 319 -17.68 1.69 12.99
N ASN A 320 -17.47 2.85 13.62
CA ASN A 320 -16.58 3.08 14.77
C ASN A 320 -15.11 2.66 14.56
N MET A 321 -14.70 2.41 13.32
CA MET A 321 -13.29 2.20 12.99
C MET A 321 -12.55 3.53 13.03
N PRO A 322 -11.24 3.55 13.32
CA PRO A 322 -10.42 4.74 13.17
C PRO A 322 -10.56 5.44 11.83
N MET A 323 -10.34 6.75 11.86
CA MET A 323 -10.21 7.57 10.66
C MET A 323 -9.06 8.55 10.82
N ASP A 324 -8.49 8.96 9.69
CA ASP A 324 -7.59 10.11 9.65
C ASP A 324 -8.38 11.35 9.25
N SER A 325 -8.09 12.47 9.92
CA SER A 325 -8.82 13.74 9.75
C SER A 325 -8.78 14.32 8.32
N HIS A 326 -7.87 13.83 7.47
CA HIS A 326 -7.76 14.24 6.06
C HIS A 326 -8.58 13.38 5.09
N ASP A 327 -9.17 12.28 5.57
CA ASP A 327 -9.90 11.33 4.73
C ASP A 327 -11.20 11.93 4.20
N LYS A 328 -11.50 11.65 2.93
CA LYS A 328 -12.80 12.02 2.32
C LYS A 328 -13.89 10.98 2.62
N PHE A 329 -13.50 9.75 2.89
CA PHE A 329 -14.39 8.64 3.17
C PHE A 329 -13.72 7.66 4.13
N CYS A 330 -14.52 6.83 4.80
CA CYS A 330 -13.98 5.80 5.69
C CYS A 330 -13.30 4.68 4.89
N HIS A 331 -12.00 4.47 5.08
CA HIS A 331 -11.24 3.37 4.46
C HIS A 331 -11.72 1.96 4.86
N TYR A 332 -12.54 1.85 5.91
CA TYR A 332 -13.11 0.58 6.36
C TYR A 332 -14.51 0.28 5.84
N CYS A 333 -15.40 1.29 5.81
CA CYS A 333 -16.81 1.07 5.45
C CYS A 333 -17.28 1.81 4.20
N GLY A 334 -16.43 2.64 3.60
CA GLY A 334 -16.66 3.34 2.33
C GLY A 334 -17.64 4.52 2.42
N ILE A 335 -18.10 4.91 3.62
CA ILE A 335 -19.01 6.05 3.78
C ILE A 335 -18.24 7.35 3.57
N ASN A 336 -18.81 8.22 2.73
CA ASN A 336 -18.33 9.55 2.44
C ASN A 336 -18.52 10.47 3.67
N PHE A 337 -17.44 11.12 4.11
CA PHE A 337 -17.46 12.07 5.24
C PHE A 337 -17.94 13.47 4.84
N ASP A 338 -17.85 13.81 3.56
CA ASP A 338 -18.43 15.06 3.02
C ASP A 338 -19.96 15.02 2.96
N PHE A 339 -20.56 13.82 3.06
CA PHE A 339 -22.00 13.66 3.05
C PHE A 339 -22.63 14.14 4.37
N LYS A 340 -23.34 15.28 4.31
CA LYS A 340 -24.07 15.89 5.44
C LYS A 340 -23.25 16.04 6.74
N LYS A 341 -21.92 16.25 6.61
CA LYS A 341 -20.96 16.65 7.66
C LYS A 341 -21.33 16.13 9.06
N TYR A 342 -21.14 14.82 9.31
CA TYR A 342 -21.52 14.12 10.55
C TYR A 342 -23.03 14.18 10.83
N PHE A 343 -23.73 13.05 10.66
CA PHE A 343 -25.15 12.84 11.01
C PHE A 343 -25.64 13.60 12.28
N TYR A 344 -26.06 14.87 12.13
CA TYR A 344 -26.50 15.83 13.16
C TYR A 344 -25.45 16.36 14.15
#